data_AF-A0AAW0IDX5-F1
#
_entry.id   AF-A0AAW0IDX5-F1
#
_cell.length_a   1.000
_cell.length_b   1.000
_cell.length_c   1.000
_cell.angle_alpha   90.00
_cell.angle_beta   90.00
_cell.angle_gamma   90.00
#
_symmetry.space_group_name_H-M   'P 1'
#
loop_
_entity.id
_entity.type
_entity.pdbx_description
1 polymer ?
#
loop_
_entity_poly.entity_id
_entity_poly.type
_entity_poly.pdbx_seq_one_letter_code
_entity_poly.pdbx_strand_id
1 'polypeptide(L)'
;MLRVRECLEMLFRTMWKPNSGNNVGFSSLMRRYISISGRSVLDVAAKDGELRVFIVSGEVSGDSIGSRLMVSLKKLCPLPIRFSGVGGSMMSRQGLISLFPMEDIAVMGIWELLPHLNKFRLRLKETMEAAFLFQPHVVVTVDSKGFSFRLLKKLRANYSQQGLDGPVHFHYVAPSFWAWKGGEARLKGLAEFVDQVLCILPNEEEVCKSNGLAATFVGHPILEDILELNLGKDTSPHEWKVERDFEDFRSKNDIPAEATVISLLPGSRLQEVTEMLSIFSNTMELLKDSFPELMSVIHVAPNQHVEKYITGIVHKWPVPAILIPGGLPHLKYDAFSASRAALCTSGTVALEMQLARLPC
;
A
#
# COMPACT_ATOMS: atom_id res chain seq x y z
N MET A 1 7.48 -1.20 17.17
CA MET A 1 7.18 -2.59 17.58
C MET A 1 6.08 -2.69 18.66
N LEU A 2 6.00 -1.79 19.66
CA LEU A 2 4.89 -1.82 20.65
C LEU A 2 3.49 -1.55 20.05
N ARG A 3 3.31 -0.56 19.17
CA ARG A 3 1.97 -0.21 18.63
C ARG A 3 1.43 -1.17 17.57
N VAL A 4 2.28 -1.88 16.83
CA VAL A 4 1.88 -2.95 15.90
C VAL A 4 1.41 -4.18 16.68
N ARG A 5 2.11 -4.50 17.79
CA ARG A 5 1.69 -5.54 18.74
C ARG A 5 0.39 -5.15 19.45
N GLU A 6 0.18 -3.88 19.81
CA GLU A 6 -1.08 -3.40 20.38
C GLU A 6 -2.23 -3.39 19.36
N CYS A 7 -1.99 -3.01 18.10
CA CYS A 7 -3.00 -3.10 17.03
C CYS A 7 -3.36 -4.54 16.69
N LEU A 8 -2.38 -5.45 16.71
CA LEU A 8 -2.59 -6.88 16.51
C LEU A 8 -3.25 -7.52 17.74
N GLU A 9 -2.86 -7.14 18.96
CA GLU A 9 -3.60 -7.49 20.19
C GLU A 9 -5.01 -6.90 20.17
N MET A 10 -5.26 -5.76 19.52
CA MET A 10 -6.61 -5.22 19.29
C MET A 10 -7.38 -6.00 18.22
N LEU A 11 -6.72 -6.48 17.16
CA LEU A 11 -7.26 -7.47 16.24
C LEU A 11 -7.65 -8.75 17.02
N PHE A 12 -6.79 -9.25 17.91
CA PHE A 12 -7.06 -10.42 18.77
C PHE A 12 -8.12 -10.15 19.86
N ARG A 13 -8.20 -8.93 20.43
CA ARG A 13 -9.20 -8.54 21.44
C ARG A 13 -10.57 -8.22 20.84
N THR A 14 -10.63 -7.70 19.62
CA THR A 14 -11.89 -7.58 18.88
C THR A 14 -12.41 -8.97 18.49
N MET A 15 -11.51 -9.96 18.35
CA MET A 15 -11.83 -11.38 18.19
C MET A 15 -12.14 -12.12 19.51
N TRP A 16 -12.01 -11.48 20.68
CA TRP A 16 -12.25 -12.13 21.98
C TRP A 16 -12.83 -11.15 23.02
N LYS A 17 -14.15 -11.22 23.25
CA LYS A 17 -14.81 -10.70 24.46
C LYS A 17 -15.83 -11.71 25.00
N PRO A 18 -15.81 -12.04 26.31
CA PRO A 18 -16.88 -12.79 26.95
C PRO A 18 -18.06 -11.87 27.30
N ASN A 19 -19.26 -12.46 27.23
CA ASN A 19 -20.58 -11.84 27.42
C ASN A 19 -20.76 -11.08 28.74
N SER A 20 -21.48 -9.95 28.66
CA SER A 20 -22.35 -9.47 29.74
C SER A 20 -23.60 -8.85 29.10
N GLY A 21 -24.76 -9.47 29.36
CA GLY A 21 -26.03 -9.14 28.71
C GLY A 21 -26.69 -7.86 29.23
N ASN A 22 -27.49 -7.24 28.38
CA ASN A 22 -28.89 -6.90 28.69
C ASN A 22 -29.64 -6.52 27.40
N ASN A 23 -30.94 -6.83 27.42
CA ASN A 23 -31.77 -7.04 26.25
C ASN A 23 -32.70 -5.84 26.03
N VAL A 24 -32.50 -5.04 24.97
CA VAL A 24 -33.52 -4.10 24.45
C VAL A 24 -33.34 -3.88 22.94
N GLY A 25 -34.37 -4.21 22.15
CA GLY A 25 -34.67 -3.67 20.81
C GLY A 25 -33.58 -3.68 19.73
N PHE A 26 -33.29 -4.82 19.12
CA PHE A 26 -32.16 -4.98 18.20
C PHE A 26 -32.48 -4.69 16.72
N SER A 27 -31.85 -3.65 16.16
CA SER A 27 -31.77 -3.41 14.71
C SER A 27 -30.86 -4.44 14.01
N SER A 28 -31.07 -4.67 12.71
CA SER A 28 -30.33 -5.65 11.89
C SER A 28 -28.81 -5.42 11.87
N LEU A 29 -28.37 -4.18 12.07
CA LEU A 29 -26.96 -3.80 12.20
C LEU A 29 -26.31 -4.30 13.50
N MET A 30 -27.01 -4.24 14.64
CA MET A 30 -26.48 -4.77 15.91
C MET A 30 -26.48 -6.30 15.94
N ARG A 31 -27.43 -6.94 15.24
CA ARG A 31 -27.45 -8.40 15.06
C ARG A 31 -26.17 -8.89 14.35
N ARG A 32 -25.57 -8.03 13.51
CA ARG A 32 -24.32 -8.28 12.77
C ARG A 32 -23.07 -8.16 13.64
N TYR A 33 -23.05 -7.22 14.57
CA TYR A 33 -21.96 -7.09 15.57
C TYR A 33 -21.91 -8.31 16.51
N ILE A 34 -23.09 -8.83 16.90
CA ILE A 34 -23.22 -10.03 17.73
C ILE A 34 -22.92 -11.32 16.93
N SER A 35 -23.04 -11.29 15.60
CA SER A 35 -22.69 -12.42 14.72
C SER A 35 -21.19 -12.59 14.54
N ILE A 36 -20.40 -11.51 14.62
CA ILE A 36 -18.92 -11.58 14.59
C ILE A 36 -18.38 -12.06 15.95
N SER A 37 -19.17 -11.94 17.03
CA SER A 37 -18.82 -12.46 18.36
C SER A 37 -19.15 -13.95 18.58
N GLY A 38 -19.59 -14.69 17.55
CA GLY A 38 -20.00 -16.10 17.69
C GLY A 38 -18.92 -17.14 17.40
N ARG A 39 -17.97 -16.83 16.51
CA ARG A 39 -16.78 -17.66 16.19
C ARG A 39 -15.67 -16.73 15.71
N SER A 40 -14.53 -16.71 16.39
CA SER A 40 -13.35 -16.01 15.89
C SER A 40 -12.95 -16.63 14.55
N VAL A 41 -12.45 -15.82 13.60
CA VAL A 41 -11.82 -16.31 12.35
C VAL A 41 -10.79 -17.40 12.66
N LEU A 42 -10.10 -17.27 13.79
CA LEU A 42 -9.12 -18.23 14.28
C LEU A 42 -9.75 -19.54 14.75
N ASP A 43 -10.98 -19.53 15.28
CA ASP A 43 -11.68 -20.75 15.69
C ASP A 43 -12.06 -21.59 14.47
N VAL A 44 -12.48 -20.91 13.39
CA VAL A 44 -12.78 -21.57 12.11
C VAL A 44 -11.50 -22.10 11.48
N ALA A 45 -10.46 -21.26 11.40
CA ALA A 45 -9.15 -21.66 10.88
C ALA A 45 -8.53 -22.82 11.68
N ALA A 46 -8.68 -22.83 13.01
CA ALA A 46 -8.18 -23.90 13.86
C ALA A 46 -8.90 -25.24 13.60
N LYS A 47 -10.20 -25.21 13.31
CA LYS A 47 -10.96 -26.42 12.89
C LYS A 47 -10.47 -26.96 11.55
N ASP A 48 -10.12 -26.06 10.63
CA ASP A 48 -9.59 -26.42 9.32
C ASP A 48 -8.10 -26.79 9.35
N GLY A 49 -7.41 -26.56 10.47
CA GLY A 49 -5.98 -26.80 10.63
C GLY A 49 -5.07 -25.77 9.93
N GLU A 50 -5.65 -24.72 9.34
CA GLU A 50 -4.91 -23.68 8.63
C GLU A 50 -5.68 -22.36 8.54
N LEU A 51 -4.97 -21.24 8.40
CA LEU A 51 -5.53 -19.94 8.05
C LEU A 51 -5.34 -19.66 6.55
N ARG A 52 -6.42 -19.77 5.78
CA ARG A 52 -6.50 -19.33 4.38
C ARG A 52 -6.79 -17.83 4.27
N VAL A 53 -5.85 -17.07 3.69
CA VAL A 53 -5.96 -15.63 3.44
C VAL A 53 -5.91 -15.37 1.93
N PHE A 54 -6.99 -14.79 1.38
CA PHE A 54 -7.02 -14.35 0.00
C PHE A 54 -6.65 -12.87 -0.07
N ILE A 55 -5.55 -12.52 -0.72
CA ILE A 55 -5.00 -11.16 -0.72
C ILE A 55 -4.89 -10.58 -2.12
N VAL A 56 -5.29 -9.33 -2.29
CA VAL A 56 -5.31 -8.64 -3.59
C VAL A 56 -4.65 -7.27 -3.49
N SER A 57 -3.64 -7.04 -4.32
CA SER A 57 -3.08 -5.74 -4.62
C SER A 57 -2.95 -5.55 -6.13
N GLY A 58 -3.22 -4.35 -6.62
CA GLY A 58 -3.06 -3.99 -8.03
C GLY A 58 -1.86 -3.08 -8.30
N GLU A 59 -1.05 -2.73 -7.32
CA GLU A 59 -0.01 -1.69 -7.48
C GLU A 59 1.23 -2.01 -6.66
N VAL A 60 2.39 -1.47 -7.07
CA VAL A 60 3.67 -1.67 -6.38
C VAL A 60 3.63 -1.24 -4.92
N SER A 61 2.96 -0.12 -4.61
CA SER A 61 2.77 0.36 -3.24
C SER A 61 1.96 -0.63 -2.40
N GLY A 62 0.88 -1.17 -2.96
CA GLY A 62 0.05 -2.16 -2.31
C GLY A 62 0.73 -3.53 -2.20
N ASP A 63 1.56 -3.93 -3.18
CA ASP A 63 2.39 -5.15 -3.14
C ASP A 63 3.38 -5.09 -1.97
N SER A 64 4.01 -3.94 -1.77
CA SER A 64 4.88 -3.69 -0.62
C SER A 64 4.14 -3.86 0.71
N ILE A 65 2.99 -3.19 0.87
CA ILE A 65 2.15 -3.31 2.08
C ILE A 65 1.67 -4.75 2.30
N GLY A 66 1.16 -5.39 1.24
CA GLY A 66 0.68 -6.76 1.26
C GLY A 66 1.78 -7.76 1.66
N SER A 67 3.00 -7.58 1.15
CA SER A 67 4.14 -8.44 1.49
C SER A 67 4.51 -8.35 2.97
N ARG A 68 4.53 -7.14 3.56
CA ARG A 68 4.78 -6.93 4.99
C ARG A 68 3.68 -7.51 5.87
N LEU A 69 2.43 -7.39 5.43
CA LEU A 69 1.31 -8.05 6.08
C LEU A 69 1.50 -9.58 6.07
N MET A 70 1.86 -10.18 4.93
CA MET A 70 2.11 -11.62 4.83
C MET A 70 3.24 -12.08 5.77
N VAL A 71 4.35 -11.33 5.84
CA VAL A 71 5.45 -11.60 6.77
C VAL A 71 4.97 -11.58 8.21
N SER A 72 4.23 -10.52 8.58
CA SER A 72 3.74 -10.35 9.95
C SER A 72 2.74 -11.43 10.34
N LEU A 73 1.83 -11.79 9.43
CA LEU A 73 0.89 -12.88 9.64
C LEU A 73 1.62 -14.21 9.89
N LYS A 74 2.61 -14.56 9.06
CA LYS A 74 3.40 -15.79 9.25
C LYS A 74 4.12 -15.84 10.59
N LYS A 75 4.57 -14.69 11.11
CA LYS A 75 5.26 -14.59 12.41
C LYS A 75 4.32 -14.72 13.60
N LEU A 76 3.08 -14.24 13.47
CA LEU A 76 2.16 -14.06 14.59
C LEU A 76 1.03 -15.09 14.64
N CYS A 77 0.68 -15.71 13.52
CA CYS A 77 -0.40 -16.69 13.49
C CYS A 77 0.07 -18.01 14.13
N PRO A 78 -0.70 -18.58 15.06
CA PRO A 78 -0.37 -19.87 15.67
C PRO A 78 -0.67 -21.07 14.74
N LEU A 79 -1.23 -20.84 13.55
CA LEU A 79 -1.64 -21.87 12.60
C LEU A 79 -0.82 -21.77 11.29
N PRO A 80 -0.68 -22.87 10.52
CA PRO A 80 -0.21 -22.81 9.16
C PRO A 80 -1.02 -21.80 8.33
N ILE A 81 -0.36 -20.98 7.52
CA ILE A 81 -1.02 -19.95 6.71
C ILE A 81 -0.84 -20.26 5.23
N ARG A 82 -1.92 -20.16 4.46
CA ARG A 82 -1.90 -20.21 3.00
C ARG A 82 -2.39 -18.91 2.40
N PHE A 83 -1.68 -18.46 1.37
CA PHE A 83 -2.02 -17.25 0.63
C PHE A 83 -2.45 -17.62 -0.80
N SER A 84 -3.46 -16.92 -1.30
CA SER A 84 -3.89 -16.96 -2.70
C SER A 84 -4.39 -15.57 -3.11
N GLY A 85 -4.41 -15.26 -4.40
CA GLY A 85 -4.93 -14.00 -4.92
C GLY A 85 -3.98 -13.31 -5.90
N VAL A 86 -3.92 -11.98 -5.82
CA VAL A 86 -3.22 -11.15 -6.81
C VAL A 86 -2.21 -10.25 -6.10
N GLY A 87 -0.97 -10.27 -6.54
CA GLY A 87 0.09 -9.45 -5.99
C GLY A 87 1.27 -9.36 -6.93
N GLY A 88 2.23 -8.51 -6.58
CA GLY A 88 3.45 -8.31 -7.35
C GLY A 88 4.59 -9.17 -6.85
N SER A 89 5.80 -8.78 -7.25
CA SER A 89 7.02 -9.50 -6.94
C SER A 89 7.32 -9.60 -5.44
N MET A 90 6.94 -8.60 -4.63
CA MET A 90 7.23 -8.59 -3.19
C MET A 90 6.36 -9.60 -2.46
N MET A 91 5.06 -9.66 -2.77
CA MET A 91 4.17 -10.70 -2.23
C MET A 91 4.54 -12.10 -2.75
N SER A 92 5.00 -12.22 -4.00
CA SER A 92 5.47 -13.50 -4.52
C SER A 92 6.70 -14.04 -3.80
N ARG A 93 7.64 -13.20 -3.37
CA ARG A 93 8.74 -13.61 -2.48
C ARG A 93 8.25 -14.15 -1.14
N GLN A 94 7.05 -13.75 -0.72
CA GLN A 94 6.39 -14.28 0.48
C GLN A 94 5.53 -15.53 0.19
N GLY A 95 5.66 -16.14 -0.98
CA GLY A 95 4.99 -17.39 -1.34
C GLY A 95 3.60 -17.21 -1.95
N LEU A 96 3.23 -15.99 -2.37
CA LEU A 96 2.03 -15.78 -3.18
C LEU A 96 2.29 -16.14 -4.64
N ILE A 97 1.56 -17.11 -5.18
CA ILE A 97 1.49 -17.33 -6.63
C ILE A 97 0.36 -16.44 -7.15
N SER A 98 0.71 -15.33 -7.80
CA SER A 98 -0.30 -14.41 -8.32
C SER A 98 -1.09 -15.06 -9.45
N LEU A 99 -2.43 -14.92 -9.42
CA LEU A 99 -3.32 -15.45 -10.45
C LEU A 99 -2.99 -14.88 -11.84
N PHE A 100 -2.57 -13.63 -11.88
CA PHE A 100 -2.18 -12.89 -13.09
C PHE A 100 -1.27 -11.71 -12.72
N PRO A 101 -0.61 -11.05 -13.68
CA PRO A 101 0.19 -9.85 -13.41
C PRO A 101 -0.68 -8.75 -12.77
N MET A 102 -0.27 -8.20 -11.63
CA MET A 102 -1.07 -7.20 -10.89
C MET A 102 -1.36 -5.94 -11.70
N GLU A 103 -0.52 -5.64 -12.69
CA GLU A 103 -0.66 -4.56 -13.66
C GLU A 103 -1.96 -4.66 -14.46
N ASP A 104 -2.53 -5.86 -14.59
CA ASP A 104 -3.81 -6.10 -15.27
C ASP A 104 -5.01 -5.47 -14.55
N ILE A 105 -4.86 -5.15 -13.26
CA ILE A 105 -5.89 -4.51 -12.42
C ILE A 105 -5.45 -3.15 -11.89
N ALA A 106 -4.25 -2.69 -12.27
CA ALA A 106 -3.69 -1.38 -11.95
C ALA A 106 -4.34 -0.28 -12.80
N VAL A 107 -5.60 0.06 -12.55
CA VAL A 107 -6.28 1.12 -13.32
C VAL A 107 -6.74 2.26 -12.40
N MET A 108 -6.18 3.45 -12.64
CA MET A 108 -6.66 4.70 -12.08
C MET A 108 -7.53 5.42 -13.11
N GLY A 109 -8.56 6.13 -12.67
CA GLY A 109 -9.40 6.93 -13.59
C GLY A 109 -10.45 6.14 -14.39
N ILE A 110 -11.56 6.84 -14.69
CA ILE A 110 -12.68 6.29 -15.47
C ILE A 110 -12.31 6.15 -16.96
N TRP A 111 -11.44 7.03 -17.47
CA TRP A 111 -11.06 7.11 -18.87
C TRP A 111 -10.08 6.01 -19.29
N GLU A 112 -9.14 5.64 -18.42
CA GLU A 112 -8.16 4.57 -18.65
C GLU A 112 -8.81 3.16 -18.61
N LEU A 113 -9.98 3.04 -17.95
CA LEU A 113 -10.74 1.80 -17.87
C LEU A 113 -11.44 1.43 -19.19
N LEU A 114 -11.82 2.39 -20.03
CA LEU A 114 -12.64 2.14 -21.22
C LEU A 114 -12.00 1.15 -22.21
N PRO A 115 -10.72 1.31 -22.62
CA PRO A 115 -10.09 0.35 -23.54
C PRO A 115 -9.80 -1.01 -22.89
N HIS A 116 -9.70 -1.07 -21.56
CA HIS A 116 -9.35 -2.29 -20.81
C HIS A 116 -10.52 -2.92 -20.06
N LEU A 117 -11.75 -2.46 -20.28
CA LEU A 117 -12.91 -2.87 -19.48
C LEU A 117 -13.20 -4.37 -19.59
N ASN A 118 -12.99 -4.96 -20.77
CA ASN A 118 -13.16 -6.40 -20.97
C ASN A 118 -12.12 -7.20 -20.16
N LYS A 119 -10.86 -6.78 -20.21
CA LYS A 119 -9.77 -7.38 -19.43
C LYS A 119 -10.05 -7.26 -17.94
N PHE A 120 -10.44 -6.08 -17.47
CA PHE A 120 -10.83 -5.84 -16.08
C PHE A 120 -11.98 -6.76 -15.63
N ARG A 121 -13.03 -6.90 -16.44
CA ARG A 121 -14.18 -7.79 -16.14
C ARG A 121 -13.75 -9.25 -16.08
N LEU A 122 -12.88 -9.68 -17.00
CA LEU A 122 -12.34 -11.04 -17.03
C LEU A 122 -11.51 -11.30 -15.77
N ARG A 123 -10.57 -10.42 -15.43
CA ARG A 123 -9.74 -10.53 -14.22
C ARG A 123 -10.59 -10.54 -12.95
N LEU A 124 -11.62 -9.70 -12.87
CA LEU A 124 -12.56 -9.72 -11.75
C LEU A 124 -13.28 -11.08 -11.63
N LYS A 125 -13.69 -11.67 -12.76
CA LYS A 125 -14.34 -12.99 -12.76
C LYS A 125 -13.36 -14.09 -12.32
N GLU A 126 -12.16 -14.10 -12.86
CA GLU A 126 -11.09 -15.05 -12.52
C GLU A 126 -10.72 -14.96 -11.02
N THR A 127 -10.55 -13.74 -10.49
CA THR A 127 -10.29 -13.54 -9.05
C THR A 127 -11.44 -14.04 -8.19
N MET A 128 -12.69 -13.82 -8.60
CA MET A 128 -13.87 -14.33 -7.90
C MET A 128 -13.89 -15.87 -7.88
N GLU A 129 -13.69 -16.51 -9.03
CA GLU A 129 -13.66 -17.97 -9.14
C GLU A 129 -12.54 -18.58 -8.29
N ALA A 130 -11.34 -18.00 -8.34
CA ALA A 130 -10.22 -18.42 -7.50
C ALA A 130 -10.51 -18.25 -6.01
N ALA A 131 -11.13 -17.14 -5.59
CA ALA A 131 -11.51 -16.92 -4.19
C ALA A 131 -12.56 -17.94 -3.72
N PHE A 132 -13.54 -18.29 -4.56
CA PHE A 132 -14.53 -19.31 -4.23
C PHE A 132 -13.91 -20.70 -4.09
N LEU A 133 -13.03 -21.09 -5.03
CA LEU A 133 -12.31 -22.36 -4.97
C LEU A 133 -11.37 -22.46 -3.76
N PHE A 134 -10.78 -21.33 -3.36
CA PHE A 134 -9.86 -21.27 -2.24
C PHE A 134 -10.56 -21.26 -0.87
N GLN A 135 -11.85 -20.95 -0.80
CA GLN A 135 -12.64 -20.86 0.44
C GLN A 135 -11.91 -20.12 1.58
N PRO A 136 -11.50 -18.85 1.39
CA PRO A 136 -10.73 -18.14 2.39
C PRO A 136 -11.52 -17.93 3.68
N HIS A 137 -10.81 -17.85 4.80
CA HIS A 137 -11.38 -17.32 6.04
C HIS A 137 -11.39 -15.78 6.01
N VAL A 138 -10.39 -15.20 5.34
CA VAL A 138 -10.17 -13.76 5.27
C VAL A 138 -9.86 -13.35 3.83
N VAL A 139 -10.50 -12.28 3.38
CA VAL A 139 -10.14 -11.58 2.14
C VAL A 139 -9.55 -10.22 2.52
N VAL A 140 -8.33 -9.95 2.09
CA VAL A 140 -7.64 -8.67 2.29
C VAL A 140 -7.44 -8.00 0.94
N THR A 141 -7.96 -6.79 0.79
CA THR A 141 -7.64 -5.95 -0.37
C THR A 141 -6.73 -4.81 0.07
N VAL A 142 -5.72 -4.47 -0.74
CA VAL A 142 -4.74 -3.43 -0.43
C VAL A 142 -4.80 -2.37 -1.53
N ASP A 143 -5.32 -1.19 -1.18
CA ASP A 143 -5.60 -0.09 -2.10
C ASP A 143 -6.42 -0.53 -3.35
N SER A 144 -6.16 0.04 -4.54
CA SER A 144 -6.81 -0.27 -5.82
C SER A 144 -8.34 -0.30 -5.75
N LYS A 145 -8.91 0.70 -5.06
CA LYS A 145 -10.32 0.81 -4.62
C LYS A 145 -11.34 0.39 -5.69
N GLY A 146 -11.11 0.77 -6.95
CA GLY A 146 -12.01 0.44 -8.06
C GLY A 146 -12.15 -1.06 -8.31
N PHE A 147 -11.07 -1.83 -8.25
CA PHE A 147 -11.10 -3.29 -8.36
C PHE A 147 -11.52 -3.93 -7.02
N SER A 148 -10.85 -3.54 -5.94
CA SER A 148 -11.05 -4.06 -4.59
C SER A 148 -12.50 -4.00 -4.13
N PHE A 149 -13.18 -2.86 -4.26
CA PHE A 149 -14.56 -2.75 -3.80
C PHE A 149 -15.56 -3.52 -4.68
N ARG A 150 -15.30 -3.63 -5.99
CA ARG A 150 -16.12 -4.47 -6.87
C ARG A 150 -15.96 -5.96 -6.54
N LEU A 151 -14.74 -6.39 -6.22
CA LEU A 151 -14.46 -7.75 -5.76
C LEU A 151 -15.19 -8.05 -4.44
N LEU A 152 -14.96 -7.24 -3.40
CA LEU A 152 -15.57 -7.46 -2.08
C LEU A 152 -17.10 -7.43 -2.14
N LYS A 153 -17.68 -6.50 -2.90
CA LYS A 153 -19.14 -6.42 -3.08
C LYS A 153 -19.71 -7.66 -3.78
N LYS A 154 -19.04 -8.15 -4.84
CA LYS A 154 -19.47 -9.37 -5.54
C LYS A 154 -19.29 -10.62 -4.69
N LEU A 155 -18.18 -10.75 -3.96
CA LEU A 155 -17.97 -11.86 -3.02
C LEU A 155 -19.09 -11.89 -1.99
N ARG A 156 -19.35 -10.76 -1.31
CA ARG A 156 -20.41 -10.67 -0.31
C ARG A 156 -21.76 -11.07 -0.88
N ALA A 157 -22.13 -10.52 -2.04
CA ALA A 157 -23.40 -10.84 -2.70
C ALA A 157 -23.52 -12.33 -3.04
N ASN A 158 -22.47 -12.94 -3.62
CA ASN A 158 -22.51 -14.35 -4.01
C ASN A 158 -22.61 -15.29 -2.81
N TYR A 159 -21.84 -15.07 -1.74
CA TYR A 159 -21.94 -15.87 -0.51
C TYR A 159 -23.34 -15.76 0.11
N SER A 160 -23.89 -14.53 0.20
CA SER A 160 -25.25 -14.30 0.71
C SER A 160 -26.33 -14.97 -0.14
N GLN A 161 -26.20 -14.94 -1.47
CA GLN A 161 -27.14 -15.62 -2.38
C GLN A 161 -27.13 -17.14 -2.24
N GLN A 162 -25.98 -17.73 -1.90
CA GLN A 162 -25.84 -19.17 -1.68
C GLN A 162 -26.19 -19.59 -0.24
N GLY A 163 -26.53 -18.63 0.65
CA GLY A 163 -26.79 -18.92 2.06
C GLY A 163 -25.55 -19.42 2.81
N LEU A 164 -24.35 -19.10 2.33
CA LEU A 164 -23.08 -19.52 2.91
C LEU A 164 -22.51 -18.41 3.81
N ASP A 165 -21.86 -18.81 4.90
CA ASP A 165 -21.02 -17.91 5.67
C ASP A 165 -19.79 -17.55 4.84
N GLY A 166 -19.66 -16.27 4.50
CA GLY A 166 -18.55 -15.76 3.70
C GLY A 166 -17.34 -15.37 4.53
N PRO A 167 -16.17 -15.14 3.88
CA PRO A 167 -14.98 -14.65 4.53
C PRO A 167 -15.19 -13.28 5.18
N VAL A 168 -14.34 -12.98 6.17
CA VAL A 168 -14.20 -11.63 6.70
C VAL A 168 -13.41 -10.77 5.71
N HIS A 169 -13.92 -9.59 5.40
CA HIS A 169 -13.38 -8.67 4.41
C HIS A 169 -12.63 -7.52 5.08
N PHE A 170 -11.32 -7.46 4.87
CA PHE A 170 -10.46 -6.35 5.24
C PHE A 170 -10.10 -5.50 4.03
N HIS A 171 -10.05 -4.19 4.21
CA HIS A 171 -9.48 -3.26 3.25
C HIS A 171 -8.34 -2.47 3.89
N TYR A 172 -7.13 -2.61 3.35
CA TYR A 172 -5.93 -1.92 3.79
C TYR A 172 -5.73 -0.68 2.91
N VAL A 173 -5.48 0.46 3.57
CA VAL A 173 -5.36 1.82 3.02
C VAL A 173 -6.73 2.43 2.79
N ALA A 174 -7.11 3.35 3.68
CA ALA A 174 -8.43 3.93 3.65
C ALA A 174 -8.69 4.72 2.35
N PRO A 175 -9.94 4.77 1.89
CA PRO A 175 -10.22 5.41 0.62
C PRO A 175 -10.24 6.93 0.70
N SER A 176 -9.17 7.57 0.24
CA SER A 176 -8.98 9.04 0.19
C SER A 176 -10.13 9.87 -0.40
N PHE A 177 -11.12 9.28 -1.07
CA PHE A 177 -12.32 10.02 -1.51
C PHE A 177 -13.09 10.60 -0.33
N TRP A 178 -12.91 10.09 0.90
CA TRP A 178 -13.57 10.65 2.09
C TRP A 178 -13.19 12.12 2.30
N ALA A 179 -11.97 12.51 1.92
CA ALA A 179 -11.48 13.87 2.02
C ALA A 179 -12.05 14.82 0.94
N TRP A 180 -12.81 14.29 -0.03
CA TRP A 180 -13.51 15.11 -1.01
C TRP A 180 -14.78 15.70 -0.39
N LYS A 181 -15.25 16.85 -0.88
CA LYS A 181 -16.47 17.48 -0.38
C LYS A 181 -17.66 16.51 -0.46
N GLY A 182 -18.21 16.11 0.69
CA GLY A 182 -19.32 15.14 0.80
C GLY A 182 -18.91 13.67 0.61
N GLY A 183 -17.61 13.37 0.54
CA GLY A 183 -17.08 12.02 0.34
C GLY A 183 -17.26 11.10 1.54
N GLU A 184 -17.25 11.65 2.76
CA GLU A 184 -17.45 10.91 4.02
C GLU A 184 -18.72 10.07 4.02
N ALA A 185 -19.83 10.61 3.48
CA ALA A 185 -21.11 9.92 3.39
C ALA A 185 -21.04 8.62 2.57
N ARG A 186 -20.05 8.49 1.67
CA ARG A 186 -19.84 7.28 0.86
C ARG A 186 -19.19 6.15 1.66
N LEU A 187 -18.55 6.44 2.79
CA LEU A 187 -17.94 5.43 3.68
C LEU A 187 -18.99 4.48 4.25
N LYS A 188 -20.19 4.97 4.55
CA LYS A 188 -21.30 4.14 5.06
C LYS A 188 -21.64 3.00 4.09
N GLY A 189 -21.56 3.23 2.78
CA GLY A 189 -21.80 2.21 1.77
C GLY A 189 -20.75 1.08 1.76
N LEU A 190 -19.54 1.34 2.28
CA LEU A 190 -18.51 0.30 2.39
C LEU A 190 -18.85 -0.72 3.47
N ALA A 191 -19.55 -0.33 4.55
CA ALA A 191 -19.94 -1.23 5.63
C ALA A 191 -20.90 -2.35 5.18
N GLU A 192 -21.47 -2.25 3.97
CA GLU A 192 -22.26 -3.33 3.37
C GLU A 192 -21.41 -4.55 3.01
N PHE A 193 -20.13 -4.34 2.64
CA PHE A 193 -19.26 -5.35 2.07
C PHE A 193 -17.81 -5.34 2.59
N VAL A 194 -17.45 -4.42 3.48
CA VAL A 194 -16.15 -4.37 4.18
C VAL A 194 -16.43 -4.49 5.67
N ASP A 195 -15.78 -5.45 6.32
CA ASP A 195 -15.95 -5.68 7.76
C ASP A 195 -14.99 -4.82 8.59
N GLN A 196 -13.79 -4.53 8.05
CA GLN A 196 -12.79 -3.71 8.74
C GLN A 196 -11.87 -2.97 7.74
N VAL A 197 -11.61 -1.69 8.01
CA VAL A 197 -10.59 -0.89 7.30
C VAL A 197 -9.33 -0.75 8.15
N LEU A 198 -8.16 -0.95 7.53
CA LEU A 198 -6.86 -0.68 8.15
C LEU A 198 -6.35 0.67 7.62
N CYS A 199 -6.40 1.67 8.49
CA CYS A 199 -6.09 3.07 8.22
C CYS A 199 -4.61 3.34 8.44
N ILE A 200 -3.99 4.12 7.55
CA ILE A 200 -2.56 4.43 7.60
C ILE A 200 -2.28 5.88 8.01
N LEU A 201 -3.32 6.73 8.04
CA LEU A 201 -3.23 8.10 8.56
C LEU A 201 -4.05 8.25 9.86
N PRO A 202 -3.58 9.07 10.84
CA PRO A 202 -4.20 9.16 12.16
C PRO A 202 -5.70 9.52 12.14
N ASN A 203 -6.10 10.42 11.24
CA ASN A 203 -7.47 10.96 11.23
C ASN A 203 -8.46 10.03 10.51
N GLU A 204 -8.00 9.03 9.76
CA GLU A 204 -8.85 8.18 8.94
C GLU A 204 -9.76 7.26 9.78
N GLU A 205 -9.24 6.77 10.90
CA GLU A 205 -10.00 5.85 11.78
C GLU A 205 -11.25 6.52 12.34
N GLU A 206 -11.10 7.74 12.86
CA GLU A 206 -12.20 8.51 13.43
C GLU A 206 -13.26 8.83 12.37
N VAL A 207 -12.83 9.29 11.19
CA VAL A 207 -13.72 9.60 10.05
C VAL A 207 -14.48 8.35 9.58
N CYS A 208 -13.83 7.18 9.53
CA CYS A 208 -14.50 5.94 9.18
C CYS A 208 -15.54 5.53 10.23
N LYS A 209 -15.15 5.54 11.52
CA LYS A 209 -16.03 5.15 12.62
C LYS A 209 -17.25 6.05 12.75
N SER A 210 -17.07 7.37 12.63
CA SER A 210 -18.19 8.34 12.69
C SER A 210 -19.20 8.15 11.55
N ASN A 211 -18.77 7.56 10.43
CA ASN A 211 -19.61 7.22 9.29
C ASN A 211 -20.09 5.75 9.26
N GLY A 212 -19.93 5.02 10.37
CA GLY A 212 -20.45 3.65 10.54
C GLY A 212 -19.61 2.55 9.89
N LEU A 213 -18.36 2.84 9.53
CA LEU A 213 -17.40 1.89 8.98
C LEU A 213 -16.38 1.51 10.06
N ALA A 214 -16.27 0.22 10.38
CA ALA A 214 -15.29 -0.24 11.34
C ALA A 214 -13.87 -0.04 10.78
N ALA A 215 -13.01 0.57 11.60
CA ALA A 215 -11.67 0.96 11.18
C ALA A 215 -10.67 0.89 12.33
N THR A 216 -9.39 0.75 12.01
CA THR A 216 -8.27 0.79 12.96
C THR A 216 -7.08 1.47 12.30
N PHE A 217 -6.52 2.48 12.96
CA PHE A 217 -5.26 3.08 12.59
C PHE A 217 -4.10 2.13 12.93
N VAL A 218 -3.39 1.67 11.90
CA VAL A 218 -2.29 0.69 12.02
C VAL A 218 -0.91 1.32 11.86
N GLY A 219 -0.85 2.64 11.66
CA GLY A 219 0.38 3.36 11.35
C GLY A 219 0.72 3.35 9.86
N HIS A 220 1.60 4.25 9.45
CA HIS A 220 2.01 4.35 8.06
C HIS A 220 3.16 3.38 7.74
N PRO A 221 3.07 2.53 6.70
CA PRO A 221 4.08 1.51 6.37
C PRO A 221 5.50 2.06 6.19
N ILE A 222 5.61 3.30 5.71
CA ILE A 222 6.88 4.06 5.57
C ILE A 222 7.71 4.15 6.85
N LEU A 223 7.07 4.08 8.02
CA LEU A 223 7.75 4.16 9.31
C LEU A 223 8.53 2.89 9.58
N GLU A 224 8.11 1.75 9.02
CA GLU A 224 8.83 0.49 9.10
C GLU A 224 10.11 0.55 8.27
N ASP A 225 10.06 1.16 7.07
CA ASP A 225 11.25 1.38 6.24
C ASP A 225 12.30 2.18 7.01
N ILE A 226 11.90 3.26 7.69
CA ILE A 226 12.82 4.08 8.50
C ILE A 226 13.36 3.32 9.71
N LEU A 227 12.51 2.54 10.40
CA LEU A 227 12.95 1.74 11.53
C LEU A 227 14.04 0.76 11.09
N GLU A 228 13.84 0.06 9.97
CA GLU A 228 14.84 -0.84 9.39
C GLU A 228 16.12 -0.11 8.99
N LEU A 229 15.99 1.09 8.40
CA LEU A 229 17.14 1.95 8.08
C LEU A 229 17.91 2.36 9.36
N ASN A 230 17.21 2.68 10.44
CA ASN A 230 17.83 3.17 11.67
C ASN A 230 18.30 2.04 12.61
N LEU A 231 18.10 0.76 12.27
CA LEU A 231 18.65 -0.36 13.03
C LEU A 231 20.18 -0.25 13.11
N GLY A 232 20.70 0.01 14.31
CA GLY A 232 22.13 0.16 14.59
C GLY A 232 22.62 1.58 14.88
N LYS A 233 21.73 2.59 14.89
CA LYS A 233 22.03 3.94 15.39
C LYS A 233 21.17 4.24 16.61
N ASP A 234 21.77 4.81 17.67
CA ASP A 234 21.07 5.30 18.87
C ASP A 234 20.24 6.55 18.52
N THR A 235 19.18 6.38 17.73
CA THR A 235 18.22 7.45 17.46
C THR A 235 17.18 7.48 18.56
N SER A 236 17.11 8.60 19.29
CA SER A 236 16.05 8.84 20.26
C SER A 236 14.67 8.80 19.56
N PRO A 237 13.59 8.34 20.22
CA PRO A 237 12.24 8.24 19.63
C PRO A 237 11.64 9.57 19.14
N HIS A 238 12.30 10.70 19.41
CA HIS A 238 11.84 12.05 19.10
C HIS A 238 12.54 12.68 17.88
N GLU A 239 13.57 12.02 17.33
CA GLU A 239 14.26 12.45 16.11
C GLU A 239 14.22 11.34 15.07
N TRP A 240 13.07 11.21 14.39
CA TRP A 240 12.93 10.36 13.21
C TRP A 240 13.63 11.04 12.01
N LYS A 241 14.95 11.16 12.10
CA LYS A 241 15.81 11.68 11.03
C LYS A 241 16.64 10.52 10.51
N VAL A 242 16.60 10.29 9.20
CA VAL A 242 17.54 9.39 8.54
C VAL A 242 18.82 10.20 8.30
N GLU A 243 19.73 10.20 9.27
CA GLU A 243 21.08 10.72 9.07
C GLU A 243 21.90 9.69 8.32
N ARG A 244 22.14 9.93 7.03
CA ARG A 244 22.97 9.09 6.18
C ARG A 244 24.15 9.86 5.64
N ASP A 245 25.17 9.10 5.33
CA ASP A 245 26.46 9.57 4.85
C ASP A 245 26.31 10.05 3.40
N PHE A 246 25.92 11.32 3.25
CA PHE A 246 25.79 11.92 1.93
C PHE A 246 27.14 11.99 1.22
N GLU A 247 28.27 11.99 1.95
CA GLU A 247 29.62 11.99 1.38
C GLU A 247 29.94 10.64 0.73
N ASP A 248 29.61 9.53 1.39
CA ASP A 248 29.75 8.18 0.82
C ASP A 248 28.90 8.01 -0.45
N PHE A 249 27.65 8.47 -0.44
CA PHE A 249 26.81 8.44 -1.65
C PHE A 249 27.42 9.29 -2.77
N ARG A 250 27.88 10.51 -2.46
CA ARG A 250 28.50 11.40 -3.45
C ARG A 250 29.77 10.81 -4.03
N SER A 251 30.64 10.27 -3.18
CA SER A 251 31.89 9.62 -3.56
C SER A 251 31.65 8.42 -4.48
N LYS A 252 30.71 7.52 -4.12
CA LYS A 252 30.40 6.32 -4.91
C LYS A 252 29.79 6.61 -6.29
N ASN A 253 29.21 7.80 -6.48
CA ASN A 253 28.54 8.19 -7.70
C ASN A 253 29.26 9.35 -8.42
N ASP A 254 30.51 9.64 -8.06
CA ASP A 254 31.33 10.70 -8.65
C ASP A 254 30.63 12.08 -8.68
N ILE A 255 29.85 12.37 -7.63
CA ILE A 255 29.16 13.66 -7.48
C ILE A 255 30.15 14.69 -6.89
N PRO A 256 30.41 15.82 -7.57
CA PRO A 256 31.25 16.88 -7.02
C PRO A 256 30.74 17.41 -5.67
N ALA A 257 31.64 17.88 -4.81
CA ALA A 257 31.29 18.37 -3.48
C ALA A 257 30.28 19.55 -3.54
N GLU A 258 30.47 20.46 -4.48
CA GLU A 258 29.63 21.66 -4.65
C GLU A 258 28.43 21.43 -5.58
N ALA A 259 28.27 20.22 -6.14
CA ALA A 259 27.19 19.93 -7.07
C ALA A 259 25.82 20.04 -6.38
N THR A 260 24.92 20.77 -7.05
CA THR A 260 23.51 20.83 -6.64
C THR A 260 22.79 19.61 -7.18
N VAL A 261 22.34 18.73 -6.28
CA VAL A 261 21.65 17.49 -6.65
C VAL A 261 20.14 17.66 -6.46
N ILE A 262 19.35 17.35 -7.48
CA ILE A 262 17.88 17.33 -7.42
C ILE A 262 17.39 15.89 -7.58
N SER A 263 16.65 15.39 -6.59
CA SER A 263 16.00 14.07 -6.66
C SER A 263 14.71 14.14 -7.47
N LEU A 264 14.52 13.23 -8.40
CA LEU A 264 13.37 13.16 -9.29
C LEU A 264 12.63 11.87 -9.05
N LEU A 265 11.37 11.96 -8.64
CA LEU A 265 10.50 10.82 -8.36
C LEU A 265 9.30 10.87 -9.32
N PRO A 266 9.47 10.39 -10.57
CA PRO A 266 8.49 10.55 -11.65
C PRO A 266 7.26 9.65 -11.52
N GLY A 267 7.17 8.86 -10.46
CA GLY A 267 6.05 7.95 -10.20
C GLY A 267 6.39 6.48 -10.41
N SER A 268 5.39 5.63 -10.20
CA SER A 268 5.53 4.16 -10.27
C SER A 268 4.84 3.52 -11.47
N ARG A 269 4.09 4.31 -12.23
CA ARG A 269 3.32 3.87 -13.39
C ARG A 269 3.88 4.48 -14.66
N LEU A 270 3.90 3.72 -15.75
CA LEU A 270 4.52 4.15 -17.01
C LEU A 270 3.94 5.46 -17.56
N GLN A 271 2.63 5.65 -17.47
CA GLN A 271 1.99 6.86 -17.99
C GLN A 271 2.38 8.10 -17.18
N GLU A 272 2.27 8.02 -15.86
CA GLU A 272 2.73 9.07 -14.93
C GLU A 272 4.19 9.40 -15.19
N VAL A 273 5.05 8.38 -15.32
CA VAL A 273 6.48 8.53 -15.61
C VAL A 273 6.73 9.22 -16.95
N THR A 274 5.98 8.85 -18.00
CA THR A 274 6.12 9.42 -19.35
C THR A 274 5.79 10.92 -19.37
N GLU A 275 4.68 11.28 -18.73
CA GLU A 275 4.25 12.68 -18.62
C GLU A 275 5.22 13.49 -17.73
N MET A 276 5.53 12.96 -16.55
CA MET A 276 6.28 13.70 -15.53
C MET A 276 7.77 13.82 -15.85
N LEU A 277 8.40 12.83 -16.49
CA LEU A 277 9.80 12.98 -16.91
C LEU A 277 9.97 14.05 -17.99
N SER A 278 8.99 14.24 -18.86
CA SER A 278 9.02 15.33 -19.83
C SER A 278 9.02 16.69 -19.12
N ILE A 279 8.15 16.84 -18.10
CA ILE A 279 8.07 18.05 -17.28
C ILE A 279 9.38 18.26 -16.50
N PHE A 280 9.87 17.23 -15.81
CA PHE A 280 11.10 17.30 -15.03
C PHE A 280 12.31 17.60 -15.91
N SER A 281 12.41 17.03 -17.11
CA SER A 281 13.47 17.34 -18.06
C SER A 281 13.45 18.83 -18.42
N ASN A 282 12.28 19.38 -18.72
CA ASN A 282 12.15 20.82 -19.00
C ASN A 282 12.52 21.68 -17.79
N THR A 283 12.16 21.25 -16.58
CA THR A 283 12.57 21.93 -15.35
C THR A 283 14.10 21.92 -15.17
N MET A 284 14.74 20.77 -15.37
CA MET A 284 16.20 20.65 -15.27
C MET A 284 16.92 21.50 -16.32
N GLU A 285 16.40 21.54 -17.56
CA GLU A 285 16.93 22.37 -18.63
C GLU A 285 16.86 23.88 -18.28
N LEU A 286 15.78 24.34 -17.65
CA LEU A 286 15.64 25.73 -17.20
C LEU A 286 16.57 26.08 -16.02
N LEU A 287 16.87 25.11 -15.16
CA LEU A 287 17.69 25.32 -13.96
C LEU A 287 19.20 25.24 -14.23
N LYS A 288 19.64 24.58 -15.31
CA LYS A 288 21.06 24.27 -15.54
C LYS A 288 21.97 25.50 -15.57
N ASP A 289 21.49 26.64 -16.07
CA ASP A 289 22.28 27.87 -16.17
C ASP A 289 22.33 28.63 -14.84
N SER A 290 21.39 28.36 -13.92
CA SER A 290 21.30 29.02 -12.61
C SER A 290 22.07 28.28 -11.51
N PHE A 291 22.36 26.99 -11.70
CA PHE A 291 23.07 26.14 -10.76
C PHE A 291 24.28 25.50 -11.45
N PRO A 292 25.50 26.03 -11.26
CA PRO A 292 26.72 25.36 -11.67
C PRO A 292 26.76 23.94 -11.10
N GLU A 293 27.16 22.96 -11.91
CA GLU A 293 27.23 21.54 -11.51
C GLU A 293 25.88 20.95 -11.03
N LEU A 294 24.78 21.32 -11.69
CA LEU A 294 23.47 20.72 -11.47
C LEU A 294 23.47 19.24 -11.89
N MET A 295 22.99 18.36 -11.00
CA MET A 295 22.84 16.93 -11.26
C MET A 295 21.45 16.44 -10.91
N SER A 296 20.98 15.43 -11.64
CA SER A 296 19.74 14.72 -11.35
C SER A 296 19.99 13.36 -10.71
N VAL A 297 19.19 13.02 -9.72
CA VAL A 297 19.06 11.64 -9.21
C VAL A 297 17.65 11.18 -9.55
N ILE A 298 17.49 10.25 -10.49
CA ILE A 298 16.18 9.75 -10.92
C ILE A 298 15.88 8.44 -10.19
N HIS A 299 14.84 8.46 -9.35
CA HIS A 299 14.38 7.30 -8.60
C HIS A 299 13.44 6.46 -9.44
N VAL A 300 13.85 5.23 -9.75
CA VAL A 300 13.13 4.31 -10.63
C VAL A 300 12.29 3.37 -9.78
N ALA A 301 10.97 3.36 -9.96
CA ALA A 301 10.12 2.37 -9.28
C ALA A 301 10.44 0.94 -9.77
N PRO A 302 10.29 -0.10 -8.92
CA PRO A 302 10.56 -1.50 -9.28
C PRO A 302 9.45 -2.04 -10.19
N ASN A 303 9.40 -1.53 -11.42
CA ASN A 303 8.46 -1.85 -12.47
C ASN A 303 9.23 -1.92 -13.79
N GLN A 304 9.27 -3.10 -14.40
CA GLN A 304 10.09 -3.36 -15.58
C GLN A 304 9.77 -2.43 -16.76
N HIS A 305 8.50 -2.02 -16.92
CA HIS A 305 8.10 -1.10 -17.99
C HIS A 305 8.63 0.31 -17.72
N VAL A 306 8.60 0.75 -16.47
CA VAL A 306 9.15 2.03 -16.03
C VAL A 306 10.67 2.02 -16.19
N GLU A 307 11.36 0.99 -15.69
CA GLU A 307 12.81 0.83 -15.81
C GLU A 307 13.28 0.90 -17.27
N LYS A 308 12.62 0.16 -18.17
CA LYS A 308 12.92 0.17 -19.60
C LYS A 308 12.72 1.56 -20.21
N TYR A 309 11.62 2.23 -19.88
CA TYR A 309 11.33 3.57 -20.40
C TYR A 309 12.38 4.58 -19.97
N ILE A 310 12.71 4.66 -18.68
CA ILE A 310 13.68 5.62 -18.13
C ILE A 310 15.07 5.39 -18.73
N THR A 311 15.53 4.13 -18.76
CA THR A 311 16.82 3.77 -19.38
C THR A 311 16.88 4.18 -20.86
N GLY A 312 15.75 4.06 -21.56
CA GLY A 312 15.63 4.44 -22.96
C GLY A 312 15.68 5.95 -23.23
N ILE A 313 15.47 6.82 -22.23
CA ILE A 313 15.44 8.27 -22.44
C ILE A 313 16.52 9.04 -21.67
N VAL A 314 17.14 8.45 -20.64
CA VAL A 314 18.14 9.12 -19.79
C VAL A 314 19.35 9.64 -20.56
N HIS A 315 19.70 9.03 -21.69
CA HIS A 315 20.80 9.49 -22.54
C HIS A 315 20.55 10.87 -23.19
N LYS A 316 19.30 11.35 -23.21
CA LYS A 316 18.91 12.68 -23.70
C LYS A 316 18.65 13.66 -22.55
N TRP A 317 18.98 13.29 -21.31
CA TRP A 317 18.72 14.13 -20.15
C TRP A 317 19.59 15.40 -20.20
N PRO A 318 19.06 16.59 -19.84
CA PRO A 318 19.75 17.87 -20.04
C PRO A 318 20.96 18.09 -19.13
N VAL A 319 21.08 17.31 -18.05
CA VAL A 319 22.17 17.37 -17.06
C VAL A 319 22.67 15.96 -16.73
N PRO A 320 23.84 15.78 -16.07
CA PRO A 320 24.24 14.48 -15.58
C PRO A 320 23.17 13.85 -14.68
N ALA A 321 22.84 12.59 -14.93
CA ALA A 321 21.78 11.87 -14.22
C ALA A 321 22.26 10.53 -13.67
N ILE A 322 21.97 10.29 -12.39
CA ILE A 322 22.19 9.03 -11.69
C ILE A 322 20.85 8.32 -11.55
N LEU A 323 20.77 7.07 -11.97
CA LEU A 323 19.56 6.25 -11.80
C LEU A 323 19.65 5.47 -10.50
N ILE A 324 18.63 5.60 -9.65
CA ILE A 324 18.50 4.81 -8.42
C ILE A 324 17.50 3.68 -8.68
N PRO A 325 17.94 2.41 -8.72
CA PRO A 325 17.05 1.28 -8.92
C PRO A 325 16.02 1.14 -7.81
N GLY A 326 14.83 0.70 -8.18
CA GLY A 326 13.75 0.44 -7.25
C GLY A 326 14.04 -0.74 -6.32
N GLY A 327 13.40 -0.75 -5.15
CA GLY A 327 13.55 -1.84 -4.19
C GLY A 327 14.85 -1.80 -3.37
N LEU A 328 15.59 -0.68 -3.41
CA LEU A 328 16.77 -0.42 -2.58
C LEU A 328 16.53 0.77 -1.64
N PRO A 329 15.83 0.59 -0.50
CA PRO A 329 15.50 1.68 0.41
C PRO A 329 16.74 2.44 0.91
N HIS A 330 17.83 1.74 1.26
CA HIS A 330 19.06 2.38 1.73
C HIS A 330 19.60 3.39 0.71
N LEU A 331 19.83 2.94 -0.53
CA LEU A 331 20.35 3.79 -1.60
C LEU A 331 19.42 4.95 -1.93
N LYS A 332 18.10 4.72 -1.89
CA LYS A 332 17.08 5.77 -2.07
C LYS A 332 17.23 6.89 -1.04
N TYR A 333 17.32 6.54 0.24
CA TYR A 333 17.44 7.52 1.32
C TYR A 333 18.82 8.18 1.38
N ASP A 334 19.90 7.45 1.03
CA ASP A 334 21.24 8.04 0.89
C ASP A 334 21.23 9.13 -0.21
N ALA A 335 20.56 8.86 -1.32
CA ALA A 335 20.40 9.83 -2.40
C ALA A 335 19.51 11.03 -2.01
N PHE A 336 18.48 10.82 -1.19
CA PHE A 336 17.70 11.92 -0.61
C PHE A 336 18.58 12.82 0.28
N SER A 337 19.43 12.23 1.12
CA SER A 337 20.35 12.99 1.97
C SER A 337 21.40 13.78 1.17
N ALA A 338 21.78 13.31 -0.01
CA ALA A 338 22.68 14.03 -0.92
C ALA A 338 21.98 15.14 -1.73
N SER A 339 20.64 15.17 -1.74
CA SER A 339 19.83 16.08 -2.56
C SER A 339 19.49 17.39 -1.84
N ARG A 340 19.42 18.48 -2.61
CA ARG A 340 19.00 19.81 -2.12
C ARG A 340 17.49 19.99 -2.12
N ALA A 341 16.82 19.41 -3.12
CA ALA A 341 15.37 19.39 -3.25
C ALA A 341 14.94 18.15 -4.03
N ALA A 342 13.65 17.84 -4.01
CA ALA A 342 13.04 16.81 -4.83
C ALA A 342 11.94 17.38 -5.73
N LEU A 343 11.68 16.73 -6.86
CA LEU A 343 10.47 16.88 -7.65
C LEU A 343 9.71 15.54 -7.61
N CYS A 344 8.48 15.54 -7.10
CA CYS A 344 7.71 14.32 -6.90
C CYS A 344 6.26 14.43 -7.34
N THR A 345 5.66 13.27 -7.66
CA THR A 345 4.34 13.18 -8.30
C THR A 345 3.21 12.70 -7.38
N SER A 346 3.52 11.95 -6.32
CA SER A 346 2.51 11.22 -5.54
C SER A 346 2.53 11.56 -4.04
N GLY A 347 1.37 11.40 -3.40
CA GLY A 347 1.19 11.68 -1.96
C GLY A 347 2.01 10.78 -1.03
N THR A 348 2.31 9.55 -1.42
CA THR A 348 3.19 8.67 -0.63
C THR A 348 4.63 9.18 -0.64
N VAL A 349 5.11 9.68 -1.78
CA VAL A 349 6.45 10.27 -1.89
C VAL A 349 6.54 11.56 -1.09
N ALA A 350 5.50 12.40 -1.08
CA ALA A 350 5.51 13.62 -0.26
C ALA A 350 5.77 13.32 1.23
N LEU A 351 5.23 12.21 1.75
CA LEU A 351 5.53 11.76 3.11
C LEU A 351 6.98 11.26 3.26
N GLU A 352 7.53 10.55 2.26
CA GLU A 352 8.96 10.17 2.22
C GLU A 352 9.87 11.40 2.28
N MET A 353 9.53 12.46 1.55
CA MET A 353 10.29 13.71 1.52
C MET A 353 10.26 14.42 2.87
N GLN A 354 9.10 14.50 3.51
CA GLN A 354 8.98 15.05 4.86
C GLN A 354 9.84 14.30 5.88
N LEU A 355 9.86 12.98 5.80
CA LEU A 355 10.67 12.14 6.68
C LEU A 355 12.18 12.26 6.39
N ALA A 356 12.55 12.44 5.12
CA ALA A 356 13.92 12.72 4.71
C ALA A 356 14.37 14.17 5.00
N ARG A 357 13.46 15.06 5.43
CA ARG A 357 13.67 16.51 5.54
C ARG A 357 14.14 17.15 4.23
N LEU A 358 13.69 16.61 3.10
CA LEU A 358 14.00 17.08 1.76
C LEU A 358 12.84 17.96 1.25
N PRO A 359 13.07 19.24 0.92
CA PRO A 359 12.03 20.08 0.30
C PRO A 359 11.56 19.47 -1.03
N CYS A 360 10.26 19.40 -1.28
CA CYS A 360 9.68 18.78 -2.46
C CYS A 360 8.48 19.52 -3.05
#